data_AF-A0A3P6RCB3-F1
#
_entry.id   AF-A0A3P6RCB3-F1
#
_cell.length_a   1.000
_cell.length_b   1.000
_cell.length_c   1.000
_cell.angle_alpha   90.00
_cell.angle_beta   90.00
_cell.angle_gamma   90.00
#
_symmetry.space_group_name_H-M   'P 1'
#
loop_
_entity.id
_entity.type
_entity.pdbx_description
1 polymer ?
#
loop_
_entity_poly.entity_id
_entity_poly.type
_entity_poly.pdbx_seq_one_letter_code
_entity_poly.pdbx_strand_id
1 'polypeptide(L)'
;ISADWGEKTQCFYYATGPFSDNRATTESDFVGDLYSYLSEYHLEELDYWIDRIKSCDFSANTDRLVFSVPGYHHSTRMSKFGHPSLARLLKERPAPKKGARQLFIVQCSSIGVLGDNGKAWLLDQLLNSLQGGKSRDLGVFGGIPKIFL
;
A
#
# COMPACT_ATOMS: atom_id res chain seq x y z
N ILE A 1 4.10 -18.13 -15.54
CA ILE A 1 4.78 -19.07 -16.48
C ILE A 1 6.15 -19.47 -15.91
N SER A 2 6.78 -20.57 -16.34
CA SER A 2 8.07 -21.03 -15.77
C SER A 2 9.20 -19.99 -15.86
N ALA A 3 9.22 -19.21 -16.95
CA ALA A 3 10.20 -18.15 -17.17
C ALA A 3 10.19 -17.03 -16.12
N ASP A 4 9.10 -16.84 -15.36
CA ASP A 4 9.04 -15.81 -14.31
C ASP A 4 9.80 -16.22 -13.04
N TRP A 5 10.09 -17.51 -12.91
CA TRP A 5 10.77 -18.11 -11.77
C TRP A 5 12.19 -18.60 -12.10
N GLY A 6 12.66 -18.36 -13.33
CA GLY A 6 14.01 -18.68 -13.76
C GLY A 6 14.98 -17.54 -13.44
N GLU A 7 15.36 -16.78 -14.47
CA GLU A 7 16.41 -15.76 -14.39
C GLU A 7 15.85 -14.35 -14.14
N LYS A 8 14.89 -14.23 -13.21
CA LYS A 8 14.31 -12.93 -12.83
C LYS A 8 14.43 -12.70 -11.32
N THR A 9 14.70 -11.46 -10.94
CA THR A 9 14.56 -11.03 -9.54
C THR A 9 13.07 -10.95 -9.21
N GLN A 10 12.61 -11.84 -8.33
CA GLN A 10 11.25 -11.85 -7.79
C GLN A 10 11.31 -11.65 -6.28
N CYS A 11 10.24 -11.09 -5.72
CA CYS A 11 10.03 -11.00 -4.27
C CYS A 11 8.75 -11.75 -3.91
N PHE A 12 8.78 -12.49 -2.80
CA PHE A 12 7.59 -13.09 -2.23
C PHE A 12 7.38 -12.57 -0.82
N TYR A 13 6.13 -12.29 -0.48
CA TYR A 13 5.70 -12.00 0.87
C TYR A 13 5.00 -13.24 1.44
N TYR A 14 5.27 -13.53 2.71
CA TYR A 14 4.64 -14.62 3.43
C TYR A 14 4.28 -14.16 4.84
N ALA A 15 3.03 -14.38 5.23
CA ALA A 15 2.52 -14.17 6.57
C ALA A 15 1.85 -15.46 7.06
N THR A 16 1.92 -15.70 8.36
CA THR A 16 1.34 -16.89 8.98
C THR A 16 0.72 -16.52 10.33
N GLY A 17 -0.39 -17.20 10.64
CA GLY A 17 -1.06 -17.11 11.91
C GLY A 17 -1.60 -18.49 12.29
N PRO A 18 -1.47 -18.95 13.54
CA PRO A 18 -2.08 -20.20 13.97
C PRO A 18 -3.62 -20.08 13.92
N PHE A 19 -4.31 -21.19 13.66
CA PHE A 19 -5.76 -21.23 13.83
C PHE A 19 -6.11 -20.98 15.30
N SER A 20 -7.07 -20.08 15.53
CA SER A 20 -7.56 -19.74 16.86
C SER A 20 -9.03 -20.16 16.99
N ASP A 21 -9.31 -21.06 17.94
CA ASP A 21 -10.68 -21.42 18.31
C ASP A 21 -11.39 -20.29 19.08
N ASN A 22 -10.61 -19.35 19.64
CA ASN A 22 -11.13 -18.12 20.20
C ASN A 22 -11.49 -17.16 19.07
N ARG A 23 -12.79 -17.13 18.73
CA ARG A 23 -13.42 -16.19 17.78
C ARG A 23 -13.24 -14.71 18.14
N ALA A 24 -12.71 -14.41 19.33
CA ALA A 24 -12.19 -13.09 19.66
C ALA A 24 -10.86 -12.90 18.91
N THR A 25 -10.96 -12.76 17.60
CA THR A 25 -9.85 -12.42 16.72
C THR A 25 -9.26 -11.11 17.21
N THR A 26 -8.05 -11.14 17.72
CA THR A 26 -7.26 -9.92 17.93
C THR A 26 -7.30 -9.08 16.66
N GLU A 27 -7.71 -7.82 16.78
CA GLU A 27 -7.80 -6.90 15.65
C GLU A 27 -6.43 -6.79 14.96
N SER A 28 -6.32 -7.38 13.76
CA SER A 28 -5.13 -7.29 12.92
C SER A 28 -5.46 -6.40 11.73
N ASP A 29 -4.76 -5.26 11.62
CA ASP A 29 -4.87 -4.36 10.48
C ASP A 29 -4.63 -5.08 9.15
N PHE A 30 -3.69 -6.03 9.13
CA PHE A 30 -3.40 -6.87 7.96
C PHE A 30 -4.63 -7.66 7.51
N VAL A 31 -5.30 -8.33 8.45
CA VAL A 31 -6.53 -9.11 8.17
C VAL A 31 -7.66 -8.18 7.73
N GLY A 32 -7.79 -7.01 8.37
CA GLY A 32 -8.77 -5.99 8.01
C GLY A 32 -8.58 -5.47 6.59
N ASP A 33 -7.34 -5.17 6.20
CA ASP A 33 -6.99 -4.72 4.84
C ASP A 33 -7.21 -5.85 3.81
N LEU A 34 -6.80 -7.10 4.12
CA LEU A 34 -6.97 -8.26 3.23
C LEU A 34 -8.44 -8.61 3.01
N TYR A 35 -9.26 -8.62 4.07
CA TYR A 35 -10.70 -8.75 3.96
C TYR A 35 -11.28 -7.63 3.09
N SER A 36 -10.89 -6.38 3.36
CA SER A 36 -11.34 -5.22 2.60
C SER A 36 -10.99 -5.28 1.11
N TYR A 37 -9.91 -5.96 0.74
CA TYR A 37 -9.53 -6.21 -0.66
C TYR A 37 -10.38 -7.32 -1.28
N LEU A 38 -10.49 -8.48 -0.62
CA LEU A 38 -11.23 -9.63 -1.14
C LEU A 38 -12.73 -9.31 -1.33
N SER A 39 -13.33 -8.55 -0.42
CA SER A 39 -14.74 -8.17 -0.51
C SER A 39 -15.07 -7.25 -1.71
N GLU A 40 -14.08 -6.60 -2.32
CA GLU A 40 -14.28 -5.76 -3.51
C GLU A 40 -14.48 -6.57 -4.80
N TYR A 41 -14.24 -7.89 -4.75
CA TYR A 41 -14.54 -8.79 -5.86
C TYR A 41 -16.02 -9.15 -5.94
N HIS A 42 -16.77 -9.03 -4.82
CA HIS A 42 -18.19 -9.38 -4.75
C HIS A 42 -18.48 -10.84 -5.20
N LEU A 43 -17.60 -11.76 -4.83
CA LEU A 43 -17.69 -13.20 -5.15
C LEU A 43 -17.93 -14.00 -3.87
N GLU A 44 -19.03 -14.75 -3.82
CA GLU A 44 -19.40 -15.62 -2.69
C GLU A 44 -18.38 -16.76 -2.51
N GLU A 45 -17.69 -17.17 -3.57
CA GLU A 45 -16.65 -18.19 -3.52
C GLU A 45 -15.44 -17.78 -2.65
N LEU A 46 -15.30 -16.48 -2.36
CA LEU A 46 -14.25 -15.96 -1.49
C LEU A 46 -14.63 -16.03 0.00
N ASP A 47 -15.90 -16.20 0.35
CA ASP A 47 -16.37 -16.15 1.74
C ASP A 47 -15.73 -17.27 2.57
N TYR A 48 -15.64 -18.48 2.01
CA TYR A 48 -14.95 -19.60 2.65
C TYR A 48 -13.49 -19.26 3.00
N TRP A 49 -12.77 -18.58 2.11
CA TRP A 49 -11.37 -18.21 2.33
C TRP A 49 -11.24 -17.04 3.31
N ILE A 50 -12.14 -16.07 3.22
CA ILE A 50 -12.22 -14.95 4.16
C ILE A 50 -12.44 -15.46 5.58
N ASP A 51 -13.34 -16.41 5.79
CA ASP A 51 -13.63 -16.98 7.10
C ASP A 51 -12.44 -17.76 7.67
N ARG A 52 -11.73 -18.50 6.82
CA ARG A 52 -10.47 -19.17 7.19
C ARG A 52 -9.41 -18.17 7.63
N ILE A 53 -9.21 -17.08 6.88
CA ILE A 53 -8.24 -16.03 7.22
C ILE A 53 -8.61 -15.37 8.55
N LYS A 54 -9.90 -15.05 8.74
CA LYS A 54 -10.41 -14.48 10.00
C LYS A 54 -10.23 -15.44 11.17
N SER A 55 -10.22 -16.75 10.94
CA SER A 55 -10.02 -17.76 11.99
C SER A 55 -8.55 -17.95 12.39
N CYS A 56 -7.61 -17.21 11.80
CA CYS A 56 -6.19 -17.25 12.14
C CYS A 56 -5.78 -16.04 12.97
N ASP A 57 -4.87 -16.26 13.91
CA ASP A 57 -4.27 -15.19 14.71
C ASP A 57 -3.11 -14.52 13.96
N PHE A 58 -3.37 -13.32 13.44
CA PHE A 58 -2.38 -12.44 12.81
C PHE A 58 -2.02 -11.24 13.69
N SER A 59 -2.19 -11.32 15.02
CA SER A 59 -1.84 -10.25 15.96
C SER A 59 -0.37 -9.82 15.87
N ALA A 60 0.53 -10.76 15.61
CA ALA A 60 1.96 -10.49 15.44
C ALA A 60 2.29 -9.79 14.10
N ASN A 61 1.37 -9.80 13.13
CA ASN A 61 1.61 -9.25 11.80
C ASN A 61 1.24 -7.76 11.77
N THR A 62 2.26 -6.90 11.83
CA THR A 62 2.08 -5.43 11.87
C THR A 62 2.00 -4.78 10.49
N ASP A 63 2.05 -5.58 9.41
CA ASP A 63 2.06 -5.08 8.05
C ASP A 63 0.70 -4.53 7.62
N ARG A 64 0.72 -3.69 6.58
CA ARG A 64 -0.46 -3.08 5.97
C ARG A 64 -0.51 -3.43 4.50
N LEU A 65 -1.71 -3.66 3.95
CA LEU A 65 -1.87 -3.87 2.51
C LEU A 65 -2.25 -2.55 1.82
N VAL A 66 -1.52 -2.23 0.76
CA VAL A 66 -1.91 -1.22 -0.22
C VAL A 66 -2.31 -1.95 -1.50
N PHE A 67 -3.58 -1.85 -1.87
CA PHE A 67 -4.15 -2.56 -3.01
C PHE A 67 -4.92 -1.62 -3.93
N SER A 68 -5.13 -2.06 -5.18
CA SER A 68 -5.88 -1.32 -6.19
C SER A 68 -7.07 -2.13 -6.67
N VAL A 69 -8.20 -1.47 -6.89
CA VAL A 69 -9.44 -2.06 -7.42
C VAL A 69 -9.89 -1.22 -8.60
N PRO A 70 -10.28 -1.82 -9.74
CA PRO A 70 -10.80 -1.08 -10.89
C PRO A 70 -11.98 -0.19 -10.53
N GLY A 71 -12.08 0.99 -11.16
CA GLY A 71 -13.22 1.90 -11.03
C GLY A 71 -12.86 3.34 -10.71
N TYR A 72 -13.87 4.21 -10.77
CA TYR A 72 -13.78 5.61 -10.37
C TYR A 72 -14.25 5.73 -8.91
N HIS A 73 -13.29 5.96 -8.02
CA HIS A 73 -13.55 6.03 -6.58
C HIS A 73 -13.64 7.48 -6.12
N HIS A 74 -14.75 7.85 -5.50
CA HIS A 74 -15.01 9.19 -5.00
C HIS A 74 -15.04 9.24 -3.48
N SER A 75 -14.99 10.46 -2.92
CA SER A 75 -15.15 10.74 -1.49
C SER A 75 -14.26 9.87 -0.60
N THR A 76 -14.86 9.18 0.38
CA THR A 76 -14.15 8.34 1.35
C THR A 76 -13.51 7.11 0.72
N ARG A 77 -14.03 6.63 -0.43
CA ARG A 77 -13.43 5.50 -1.15
C ARG A 77 -12.13 5.88 -1.86
N MET A 78 -11.94 7.16 -2.18
CA MET A 78 -10.73 7.61 -2.89
C MET A 78 -9.44 7.33 -2.10
N SER A 79 -9.48 7.36 -0.77
CA SER A 79 -8.33 7.06 0.10
C SER A 79 -8.22 5.58 0.51
N LYS A 80 -9.05 4.69 -0.05
CA LYS A 80 -9.03 3.25 0.23
C LYS A 80 -8.09 2.49 -0.69
N PHE A 81 -7.90 2.95 -1.93
CA PHE A 81 -7.16 2.22 -2.97
C PHE A 81 -5.94 3.00 -3.48
N GLY A 82 -4.98 2.29 -4.08
CA GLY A 82 -3.86 2.87 -4.82
C GLY A 82 -2.95 3.79 -3.99
N HIS A 83 -2.28 4.73 -4.67
CA HIS A 83 -1.36 5.67 -4.01
C HIS A 83 -2.04 6.58 -2.95
N PRO A 84 -3.32 6.98 -3.05
CA PRO A 84 -3.98 7.70 -1.95
C PRO A 84 -4.09 6.88 -0.66
N SER A 85 -4.28 5.56 -0.75
CA SER A 85 -4.27 4.67 0.43
C SER A 85 -2.90 4.64 1.10
N LEU A 86 -1.84 4.58 0.29
CA LEU A 86 -0.47 4.73 0.79
C LEU A 86 -0.27 6.07 1.51
N ALA A 87 -0.77 7.17 0.93
CA ALA A 87 -0.68 8.49 1.55
C ALA A 87 -1.33 8.52 2.95
N ARG A 88 -2.54 7.95 3.07
CA ARG A 88 -3.27 7.82 4.33
C ARG A 88 -2.46 7.05 5.38
N LEU A 89 -1.90 5.90 5.02
CA LEU A 89 -1.09 5.07 5.92
C LEU A 89 0.21 5.77 6.36
N LEU A 90 0.87 6.47 5.45
CA LEU A 90 2.11 7.20 5.74
C LEU A 90 1.86 8.47 6.56
N LYS A 91 0.65 9.05 6.49
CA LYS A 91 0.27 10.24 7.27
C LYS A 91 0.43 10.00 8.77
N GLU A 92 0.05 8.81 9.23
CA GLU A 92 0.08 8.39 10.64
C GLU A 92 1.50 8.02 11.12
N ARG A 93 2.46 7.86 10.20
CA ARG A 93 3.85 7.52 10.56
C ARG A 93 4.64 8.78 10.97
N PRO A 94 5.63 8.66 11.88
CA PRO A 94 6.51 9.77 12.25
C PRO A 94 7.23 10.38 11.04
N ALA A 95 7.48 11.68 11.08
CA ALA A 95 8.31 12.33 10.07
C ALA A 95 9.76 11.80 10.13
N PRO A 96 10.48 11.73 9.00
CA PRO A 96 11.90 11.42 9.00
C PRO A 96 12.68 12.39 9.91
N LYS A 97 13.78 11.91 10.50
CA LYS A 97 14.67 12.74 11.33
C LYS A 97 15.17 13.96 10.54
N LYS A 98 15.29 15.11 11.21
CA LYS A 98 15.84 16.34 10.61
C LYS A 98 17.24 16.05 10.03
N GLY A 99 17.48 16.44 8.78
CA GLY A 99 18.74 16.20 8.07
C GLY A 99 18.87 14.82 7.40
N ALA A 100 17.88 13.93 7.52
CA ALA A 100 17.86 12.68 6.75
C ALA A 100 17.74 12.97 5.25
N ARG A 101 18.47 12.19 4.43
CA ARG A 101 18.35 12.26 2.97
C ARG A 101 16.92 11.92 2.55
N GLN A 102 16.29 12.81 1.80
CA GLN A 102 14.92 12.65 1.34
C GLN A 102 14.91 12.25 -0.13
N LEU A 103 14.94 10.93 -0.33
CA LEU A 103 15.01 10.31 -1.63
C LEU A 103 13.89 9.29 -1.74
N PHE A 104 13.04 9.44 -2.75
CA PHE A 104 12.07 8.41 -3.12
C PHE A 104 12.60 7.63 -4.31
N ILE A 105 12.64 6.31 -4.16
CA ILE A 105 13.05 5.38 -5.20
C ILE A 105 11.82 4.57 -5.56
N VAL A 106 11.48 4.55 -6.84
CA VAL A 106 10.45 3.69 -7.40
C VAL A 106 11.16 2.69 -8.29
N GLN A 107 10.99 1.40 -8.01
CA GLN A 107 11.46 0.34 -8.88
C GLN A 107 10.24 -0.31 -9.53
N CYS A 108 10.22 -0.36 -10.85
CA CYS A 108 9.17 -1.02 -11.61
C CYS A 108 9.77 -1.78 -12.80
N SER A 109 9.04 -2.75 -13.34
CA SER A 109 9.42 -3.48 -14.57
C SER A 109 8.76 -2.90 -15.83
N SER A 110 7.87 -1.92 -15.66
CA SER A 110 7.13 -1.26 -16.72
C SER A 110 6.76 0.16 -16.29
N ILE A 111 6.81 1.09 -17.25
CA ILE A 111 6.41 2.48 -17.06
C ILE A 111 5.29 2.83 -18.04
N GLY A 112 4.16 3.30 -17.51
CA GLY A 112 3.04 3.78 -18.31
C GLY A 112 3.24 5.22 -18.80
N VAL A 113 2.24 5.74 -19.51
CA VAL A 113 2.20 7.16 -19.89
C VAL A 113 1.85 8.00 -18.66
N LEU A 114 2.72 8.93 -18.27
CA LEU A 114 2.60 9.73 -17.04
C LEU A 114 2.00 11.14 -17.26
N GLY A 115 1.37 11.35 -18.42
CA GLY A 115 0.90 12.66 -18.88
C GLY A 115 1.97 13.47 -19.61
N ASP A 116 1.57 14.60 -20.19
CA ASP A 116 2.33 15.36 -21.20
C ASP A 116 3.72 15.82 -20.76
N ASN A 117 3.93 16.05 -19.46
CA ASN A 117 5.21 16.46 -18.90
C ASN A 117 5.60 15.71 -17.61
N GLY A 118 4.89 14.63 -17.27
CA GLY A 118 5.09 13.84 -16.05
C GLY A 118 4.77 14.55 -14.73
N LYS A 119 4.74 15.89 -14.68
CA LYS A 119 4.60 16.68 -13.44
C LYS A 119 3.28 16.41 -12.73
N ALA A 120 2.18 16.48 -13.47
CA ALA A 120 0.83 16.43 -12.90
C ALA A 120 0.51 15.09 -12.21
N TRP A 121 1.06 13.98 -12.70
CA TRP A 121 0.85 12.67 -12.09
C TRP A 121 2.00 12.25 -11.19
N LEU A 122 3.25 12.29 -11.69
CA LEU A 122 4.40 11.79 -10.95
C LEU A 122 4.74 12.68 -9.74
N LEU A 123 4.76 14.00 -9.92
CA LEU A 123 5.20 14.93 -8.88
C LEU A 123 4.05 15.43 -8.01
N ASP A 124 2.91 15.77 -8.63
CA ASP A 124 1.81 16.37 -7.89
C ASP A 124 0.93 15.33 -7.18
N GLN A 125 0.84 14.10 -7.72
CA GLN A 125 0.03 13.03 -7.12
C GLN A 125 0.86 11.95 -6.44
N LEU A 126 1.72 11.23 -7.17
CA LEU A 126 2.45 10.09 -6.63
C LEU A 126 3.46 10.54 -5.56
N LEU A 127 4.31 11.51 -5.87
CA LEU A 127 5.29 12.01 -4.89
C LEU A 127 4.60 12.58 -3.64
N ASN A 128 3.51 13.33 -3.79
CA ASN A 128 2.73 13.81 -2.64
C ASN A 128 2.22 12.65 -1.76
N SER A 129 1.82 11.55 -2.40
CA SER A 129 1.37 10.35 -1.68
C SER A 129 2.51 9.63 -0.96
N LEU A 130 3.67 9.52 -1.59
CA LEU A 130 4.89 8.97 -0.98
C LEU A 130 5.37 9.81 0.23
N GLN A 131 5.00 11.09 0.29
CA GLN A 131 5.25 11.97 1.44
C GLN A 131 4.17 11.85 2.54
N GLY A 132 3.18 10.97 2.38
CA GLY A 132 2.07 10.81 3.31
C GLY A 132 1.06 11.96 3.26
N GLY A 133 0.98 12.68 2.13
CA GLY A 133 0.09 13.83 1.96
C GLY A 133 0.34 14.97 2.95
N LYS A 134 1.52 15.01 3.58
CA LYS A 134 1.91 16.07 4.51
C LYS A 134 2.33 17.31 3.71
N SER A 135 1.85 18.48 4.13
CA SER A 135 2.18 19.75 3.47
C SER A 135 3.70 19.91 3.36
N ARG A 136 4.14 20.48 2.23
CA ARG A 136 5.53 20.84 1.98
C ARG A 136 5.94 21.98 2.90
N ASP A 137 6.19 21.71 4.17
CA ASP A 137 7.00 22.60 4.99
C ASP A 137 8.44 22.56 4.47
N LEU A 138 8.70 23.39 3.46
CA LEU A 138 10.00 23.56 2.80
C LEU A 138 11.14 23.81 3.80
N GLY A 139 10.82 24.31 5.00
CA GLY A 139 11.77 24.51 6.10
C GLY A 139 12.23 23.25 6.83
N VAL A 140 11.45 22.16 6.80
CA VAL A 140 11.83 20.86 7.38
C VAL A 140 12.62 20.00 6.37
N PHE A 141 12.39 20.24 5.08
CA PHE A 141 12.79 19.34 4.00
C PHE A 141 14.08 19.72 3.26
N GLY A 142 14.68 20.89 3.51
CA GLY A 142 16.00 21.26 2.97
C GLY A 142 16.10 21.28 1.43
N GLY A 143 14.98 21.18 0.71
CA GLY A 143 14.91 21.09 -0.75
C GLY A 143 13.64 20.39 -1.26
N ILE A 144 13.45 20.36 -2.58
CA ILE A 144 12.36 19.63 -3.23
C ILE A 144 12.71 18.13 -3.25
N PRO A 145 11.85 17.24 -2.74
CA PRO A 145 12.10 15.80 -2.78
C PRO A 145 12.22 15.32 -4.22
N LYS A 146 13.17 14.41 -4.46
CA LYS A 146 13.41 13.83 -5.78
C LYS A 146 12.85 12.41 -5.83
N ILE A 147 12.18 12.09 -6.93
CA ILE A 147 11.77 10.74 -7.29
C ILE A 147 12.70 10.23 -8.38
N PHE A 148 13.22 9.02 -8.19
CA PHE A 148 13.98 8.30 -9.20
C PHE A 148 13.15 7.08 -9.59
N LEU A 149 12.81 7.03 -10.87
CA LEU A 149 12.15 5.90 -11.53
C LEU A 149 13.20 4.91 -12.05
#